data_AF-A0A953AZL1-F1
#
_entry.id   AF-A0A953AZL1-F1
#
_cell.length_a   1.000
_cell.length_b   1.000
_cell.length_c   1.000
_cell.angle_alpha   90.00
_cell.angle_beta   90.00
_cell.angle_gamma   90.00
#
_symmetry.space_group_name_H-M   'P 1'
#
loop_
_entity.id
_entity.type
_entity.pdbx_description
1 polymer ?
#
loop_
_entity_poly.entity_id
_entity_poly.type
_entity_poly.pdbx_seq_one_letter_code
_entity_poly.pdbx_strand_id
1 'polypeptide(L)'
;MADTEIEVILRDLLARRDLSQETREELAQFHAESRADRLDPDDRRYIVALARRLGAAAAAAPATESESGAAYDEEHSWRERAQAAEQRAAAAEARFAAVKEAFERLYGPAAIAPGPEAEIRRAVYDAFRREIERIEAGEG
;
A
#
# COMPACT_ATOMS: atom_id res chain seq x y z
N MET A 1 20.14 8.01 -4.06
CA MET A 1 21.02 7.79 -5.23
C MET A 1 20.14 7.16 -6.28
N ALA A 2 19.87 7.87 -7.38
CA ALA A 2 18.95 7.39 -8.40
C ALA A 2 19.37 6.00 -8.88
N ASP A 3 18.41 5.09 -8.90
CA ASP A 3 18.65 3.68 -9.21
C ASP A 3 18.90 3.55 -10.71
N THR A 4 20.19 3.54 -11.06
CA THR A 4 20.68 3.68 -12.44
C THR A 4 20.13 2.59 -13.36
N GLU A 5 19.77 1.41 -12.81
CA GLU A 5 19.14 0.32 -13.54
C GLU A 5 17.71 0.66 -13.99
N ILE A 6 16.89 1.25 -13.12
CA ILE A 6 15.52 1.65 -13.43
C ILE A 6 15.48 2.78 -14.46
N GLU A 7 16.39 3.75 -14.36
CA GLU A 7 16.47 4.83 -15.35
C GLU A 7 16.80 4.30 -16.76
N VAL A 8 17.69 3.32 -16.85
CA VAL A 8 18.03 2.68 -18.13
C VAL A 8 16.81 1.95 -18.70
N ILE A 9 16.09 1.18 -17.88
CA ILE A 9 14.88 0.46 -18.31
C ILE A 9 13.81 1.43 -18.80
N LEU A 10 13.54 2.50 -18.06
CA LEU A 10 12.54 3.51 -18.43
C LEU A 10 12.86 4.20 -19.74
N ARG A 11 14.13 4.56 -19.95
CA ARG A 11 14.60 5.15 -21.21
C ARG A 11 14.37 4.19 -22.38
N ASP A 12 14.71 2.92 -22.20
CA ASP A 12 14.60 1.91 -23.25
C ASP A 12 13.12 1.60 -23.56
N LEU A 13 12.23 1.61 -22.56
CA LEU A 13 10.78 1.50 -22.75
C LEU A 13 10.20 2.71 -23.49
N LEU A 14 10.55 3.92 -23.08
CA LEU A 14 10.08 5.17 -23.72
C LEU A 14 10.55 5.33 -25.17
N ALA A 15 11.66 4.70 -25.54
CA ALA A 15 12.15 4.67 -26.91
C ALA A 15 11.30 3.77 -27.84
N ARG A 16 10.42 2.92 -27.30
CA ARG A 16 9.63 2.00 -28.10
C ARG A 16 8.43 2.69 -28.75
N ARG A 17 8.18 2.37 -30.03
CA ARG A 17 7.10 2.98 -30.82
C ARG A 17 5.77 2.22 -30.74
N ASP A 18 5.77 1.02 -30.15
CA ASP A 18 4.63 0.10 -30.04
C ASP A 18 3.78 0.31 -28.77
N LEU A 19 4.18 1.22 -27.88
CA LEU A 19 3.42 1.54 -26.67
C LEU A 19 2.26 2.50 -26.97
N SER A 20 1.13 2.30 -26.26
CA SER A 20 0.02 3.24 -26.26
C SER A 20 0.44 4.60 -25.72
N GLN A 21 -0.33 5.65 -26.04
CA GLN A 21 -0.05 7.00 -25.55
C GLN A 21 -0.12 7.07 -24.02
N GLU A 22 -1.15 6.46 -23.44
CA GLU A 22 -1.36 6.38 -21.98
C GLU A 22 -0.15 5.73 -21.27
N THR A 23 0.33 4.58 -21.75
CA THR A 23 1.50 3.91 -21.17
C THR A 23 2.77 4.74 -21.30
N ARG A 24 2.93 5.54 -22.36
CA ARG A 24 4.09 6.44 -22.49
C ARG A 24 4.03 7.61 -21.51
N GLU A 25 2.85 8.17 -21.29
CA GLU A 25 2.64 9.26 -20.32
C GLU A 25 2.94 8.77 -18.89
N GLU A 26 2.45 7.58 -18.55
CA GLU A 26 2.74 6.89 -17.28
C GLU A 26 4.25 6.64 -17.10
N LEU A 27 4.92 6.07 -18.10
CA LEU A 27 6.37 5.84 -18.05
C LEU A 27 7.19 7.14 -17.96
N ALA A 28 6.71 8.22 -18.59
CA ALA A 28 7.35 9.54 -18.49
C ALA A 28 7.24 10.11 -17.07
N GLN A 29 6.10 9.90 -16.40
CA GLN A 29 5.93 10.26 -15.00
C GLN A 29 6.88 9.48 -14.09
N PHE A 30 6.96 8.16 -14.24
CA PHE A 30 7.91 7.34 -13.47
C PHE A 30 9.37 7.74 -13.71
N HIS A 31 9.71 8.14 -14.94
CA HIS A 31 11.05 8.64 -15.25
C HIS A 31 11.36 9.96 -14.52
N ALA A 32 10.38 10.86 -14.39
CA ALA A 32 10.55 12.07 -13.58
C ALA A 32 10.66 11.77 -12.08
N GLU A 33 9.86 10.83 -11.56
CA GLU A 33 9.86 10.43 -10.16
C GLU A 33 11.13 9.70 -9.74
N SER A 34 11.70 8.86 -10.63
CA SER A 34 12.97 8.17 -10.42
C SER A 34 14.13 9.15 -10.26
N ARG A 35 14.20 10.18 -11.12
CA ARG A 35 15.23 11.24 -11.04
C ARG A 35 15.10 12.11 -9.79
N ALA A 36 13.89 12.21 -9.24
CA ALA A 36 13.61 12.93 -8.00
C ALA A 36 13.80 12.06 -6.73
N ASP A 37 14.20 10.80 -6.87
CA ASP A 37 14.31 9.81 -5.77
C ASP A 37 12.98 9.61 -5.01
N ARG A 38 11.84 9.73 -5.72
CA ARG A 38 10.48 9.59 -5.17
C ARG A 38 9.68 8.41 -5.74
N LEU A 39 10.31 7.60 -6.59
CA LEU A 39 9.67 6.47 -7.24
C LEU A 39 9.36 5.36 -6.23
N ASP A 40 8.09 4.96 -6.16
CA ASP A 40 7.60 3.96 -5.22
C ASP A 40 8.21 2.56 -5.52
N PRO A 41 8.48 1.74 -4.49
CA PRO A 41 8.90 0.35 -4.66
C PRO A 41 7.99 -0.50 -5.55
N ASP A 42 6.68 -0.27 -5.55
CA ASP A 42 5.74 -1.02 -6.39
C ASP A 42 5.80 -0.57 -7.86
N ASP A 43 5.98 0.73 -8.12
CA ASP A 43 6.20 1.26 -9.47
C ASP A 43 7.48 0.68 -10.09
N ARG A 44 8.55 0.55 -9.29
CA ARG A 44 9.80 -0.10 -9.72
C ARG A 44 9.56 -1.54 -10.17
N ARG A 45 8.77 -2.31 -9.41
CA ARG A 45 8.43 -3.69 -9.76
C ARG A 45 7.61 -3.75 -11.05
N TYR A 46 6.64 -2.84 -11.22
CA TYR A 46 5.85 -2.72 -12.42
C TYR A 46 6.72 -2.44 -13.65
N ILE A 47 7.63 -1.47 -13.57
CA ILE A 47 8.55 -1.10 -14.66
C ILE A 47 9.42 -2.30 -15.08
N VAL A 48 9.98 -3.02 -14.11
CA VAL A 48 10.81 -4.22 -14.37
C VAL A 48 9.97 -5.33 -15.00
N ALA A 49 8.76 -5.58 -14.52
CA ALA A 49 7.85 -6.58 -15.08
C ALA A 49 7.45 -6.23 -16.52
N LEU A 50 7.11 -4.96 -16.77
CA LEU A 50 6.76 -4.46 -18.09
C LEU A 50 7.93 -4.61 -19.08
N ALA A 51 9.14 -4.27 -18.67
CA ALA A 51 10.35 -4.44 -19.46
C ALA A 51 10.62 -5.91 -19.81
N ARG A 52 10.45 -6.83 -18.85
CA ARG A 52 10.58 -8.27 -19.09
C ARG A 52 9.54 -8.78 -20.09
N ARG A 53 8.28 -8.41 -19.92
CA ARG A 53 7.19 -8.81 -20.82
C ARG A 53 7.45 -8.36 -22.26
N LEU A 54 7.89 -7.11 -22.42
CA LEU A 54 8.13 -6.51 -23.72
C LEU A 54 9.49 -6.91 -24.33
N GLY A 55 10.47 -7.31 -23.53
CA GLY A 55 11.75 -7.87 -23.96
C GLY A 55 11.62 -9.34 -24.39
N ALA A 56 10.84 -10.15 -23.66
CA ALA A 56 10.51 -11.52 -24.04
C ALA A 56 9.71 -11.58 -25.36
N ALA A 57 8.82 -10.60 -25.58
CA ALA A 57 8.09 -10.46 -26.84
C ALA A 57 9.01 -10.16 -28.06
N ALA A 58 10.18 -9.54 -27.84
CA ALA A 58 11.18 -9.31 -28.91
C ALA A 58 12.13 -10.50 -29.14
N ALA A 59 12.25 -11.40 -28.15
CA ALA A 59 13.10 -12.60 -28.23
C ALA A 59 12.38 -13.85 -28.76
N ALA A 60 11.07 -13.78 -29.00
CA ALA A 60 10.26 -14.89 -29.48
C ALA A 60 10.38 -15.09 -31.01
N ALA A 61 11.55 -15.57 -31.47
CA ALA A 61 11.60 -16.58 -32.53
C ALA A 61 11.39 -17.96 -31.86
N PRO A 62 10.78 -18.95 -32.53
CA PRO A 62 10.03 -20.01 -31.85
C PRO A 62 10.98 -20.99 -31.16
N ALA A 63 10.94 -21.01 -29.83
CA ALA A 63 11.43 -22.11 -29.03
C ALA A 63 10.50 -22.27 -27.82
N THR A 64 9.58 -23.23 -27.99
CA THR A 64 9.19 -24.24 -27.01
C THR A 64 8.68 -23.75 -25.64
N GLU A 65 7.37 -23.93 -25.47
CA GLU A 65 6.68 -24.29 -24.21
C GLU A 65 7.52 -24.25 -22.93
N SER A 66 7.25 -23.23 -22.11
CA SER A 66 7.26 -23.40 -20.65
C SER A 66 6.27 -22.41 -20.01
N GLU A 67 5.04 -22.36 -20.51
CA GLU A 67 3.89 -21.72 -19.86
C GLU A 67 3.38 -22.64 -18.73
N SER A 68 3.93 -22.53 -17.52
CA SER A 68 3.26 -23.07 -16.31
C SER A 68 3.83 -22.53 -14.99
N GLY A 69 5.00 -21.88 -14.96
CA GLY A 69 5.62 -21.42 -13.71
C GLY A 69 5.21 -20.01 -13.27
N ALA A 70 5.23 -19.04 -14.18
CA ALA A 70 5.13 -17.61 -13.82
C ALA A 70 3.70 -17.13 -13.51
N ALA A 71 2.68 -17.68 -14.19
CA ALA A 71 1.28 -17.33 -13.92
C ALA A 71 0.79 -17.90 -12.58
N TYR A 72 1.35 -19.04 -12.15
CA TYR A 72 1.05 -19.65 -10.84
C TYR A 72 1.71 -18.85 -9.69
N ASP A 73 2.89 -18.27 -9.96
CA ASP A 73 3.64 -17.42 -9.01
C ASP A 73 2.96 -16.05 -8.79
N GLU A 74 2.45 -15.41 -9.87
CA GLU A 74 1.70 -14.14 -9.76
C GLU A 74 0.34 -14.30 -9.06
N GLU A 75 -0.37 -15.40 -9.32
CA GLU A 75 -1.67 -15.65 -8.69
C GLU A 75 -1.56 -15.98 -7.19
N HIS A 76 -0.51 -16.68 -6.78
CA HIS A 76 -0.19 -16.86 -5.36
C HIS A 76 0.31 -15.56 -4.72
N SER A 77 1.07 -14.75 -5.46
CA SER A 77 1.61 -13.48 -4.95
C SER A 77 0.52 -12.47 -4.56
N TRP A 78 -0.58 -12.35 -5.31
CA TRP A 78 -1.66 -11.43 -4.90
C TRP A 78 -2.51 -12.02 -3.76
N ARG A 79 -2.73 -13.34 -3.72
CA ARG A 79 -3.46 -14.01 -2.64
C ARG A 79 -2.71 -13.89 -1.31
N GLU A 80 -1.40 -14.12 -1.31
CA GLU A 80 -0.56 -13.94 -0.13
C GLU A 80 -0.53 -12.49 0.33
N ARG A 81 -0.47 -11.52 -0.60
CA ARG A 81 -0.53 -10.09 -0.25
C ARG A 81 -1.89 -9.68 0.30
N ALA A 82 -2.98 -10.18 -0.27
CA ALA A 82 -4.34 -9.94 0.22
C ALA A 82 -4.51 -10.54 1.62
N GLN A 83 -4.10 -11.79 1.83
CA GLN A 83 -4.14 -12.45 3.13
C GLN A 83 -3.27 -11.74 4.16
N ALA A 84 -2.08 -11.26 3.78
CA ALA A 84 -1.23 -10.48 4.67
C ALA A 84 -1.81 -9.08 4.98
N ALA A 85 -2.55 -8.48 4.03
CA ALA A 85 -3.27 -7.24 4.26
C ALA A 85 -4.47 -7.44 5.19
N GLU A 86 -5.25 -8.51 4.99
CA GLU A 86 -6.35 -8.92 5.86
C GLU A 86 -5.87 -9.20 7.29
N GLN A 87 -4.77 -9.94 7.45
CA GLN A 87 -4.17 -10.18 8.76
C GLN A 87 -3.70 -8.89 9.43
N ARG A 88 -3.11 -7.97 8.66
CA ARG A 88 -2.70 -6.65 9.18
C ARG A 88 -3.90 -5.80 9.58
N ALA A 89 -4.98 -5.83 8.81
CA ALA A 89 -6.23 -5.14 9.14
C ALA A 89 -6.84 -5.72 10.42
N ALA A 90 -6.99 -7.04 10.51
CA ALA A 90 -7.48 -7.72 11.71
C ALA A 90 -6.60 -7.43 12.94
N ALA A 91 -5.27 -7.39 12.79
CA ALA A 91 -4.36 -7.04 13.87
C ALA A 91 -4.47 -5.57 14.29
N ALA A 92 -4.69 -4.65 13.33
CA ALA A 92 -4.92 -3.24 13.62
C ALA A 92 -6.25 -3.03 14.37
N GLU A 93 -7.31 -3.70 13.92
CA GLU A 93 -8.63 -3.69 14.59
C GLU A 93 -8.53 -4.24 16.02
N ALA A 94 -7.83 -5.37 16.22
CA ALA A 94 -7.63 -5.94 17.55
C ALA A 94 -6.85 -4.99 18.47
N ARG A 95 -5.81 -4.31 17.96
CA ARG A 95 -5.06 -3.31 18.73
C ARG A 95 -5.93 -2.10 19.08
N PHE A 96 -6.72 -1.62 18.14
CA PHE A 96 -7.63 -0.50 18.36
C PHE A 96 -8.68 -0.85 19.42
N ALA A 97 -9.28 -2.04 19.34
CA ALA A 97 -10.21 -2.56 20.34
C ALA A 97 -9.56 -2.63 21.73
N ALA A 98 -8.33 -3.14 21.83
CA ALA A 98 -7.59 -3.20 23.09
C ALA A 98 -7.30 -1.81 23.68
N VAL A 99 -6.98 -0.82 22.85
CA VAL A 99 -6.78 0.58 23.29
C VAL A 99 -8.10 1.18 23.79
N LYS A 100 -9.20 0.96 23.06
CA LYS A 100 -10.55 1.40 23.46
C LYS A 100 -10.93 0.83 24.83
N GLU A 101 -10.74 -0.48 25.02
CA GLU A 101 -11.01 -1.13 26.31
C GLU A 101 -10.12 -0.60 27.43
N ALA A 102 -8.81 -0.41 27.18
CA ALA A 102 -7.90 0.15 28.17
C ALA A 102 -8.29 1.58 28.57
N PHE A 103 -8.75 2.39 27.61
CA PHE A 103 -9.23 3.74 27.85
C PHE A 103 -10.54 3.74 28.65
N GLU A 104 -11.51 2.91 28.29
CA GLU A 104 -12.77 2.70 29.05
C GLU A 104 -12.49 2.30 30.51
N ARG A 105 -11.51 1.42 30.74
CA ARG A 105 -11.14 1.01 32.10
C ARG A 105 -10.52 2.15 32.91
N LEU A 106 -9.77 3.05 32.28
CA LEU A 106 -9.04 4.14 32.96
C LEU A 106 -9.88 5.42 33.12
N TYR A 107 -10.72 5.71 32.13
CA TYR A 107 -11.44 6.98 32.00
C TYR A 107 -12.95 6.80 31.84
N GLY A 108 -13.45 5.57 31.79
CA GLY A 108 -14.88 5.32 31.68
C GLY A 108 -15.66 5.84 32.89
N PRO A 109 -16.98 6.01 32.75
CA PRO A 109 -17.83 6.64 33.77
C PRO A 109 -17.80 5.93 35.12
N ALA A 110 -17.53 4.62 35.15
CA ALA A 110 -17.38 3.84 36.37
C ALA A 110 -16.02 4.03 37.07
N ALA A 111 -14.98 4.46 36.34
CA ALA A 111 -13.63 4.69 36.85
C ALA A 111 -13.41 6.14 37.34
N ILE A 112 -14.28 7.07 36.96
CA ILE A 112 -14.20 8.47 37.38
C ILE A 112 -14.73 8.62 38.81
N ALA A 113 -13.81 8.72 39.78
CA ALA A 113 -14.16 9.06 41.16
C ALA A 113 -14.65 10.52 41.27
N PRO A 114 -15.65 10.81 42.13
CA PRO A 114 -16.10 12.16 42.39
C PRO A 114 -14.98 13.00 43.04
N GLY A 115 -14.75 14.21 42.53
CA GLY A 115 -13.69 15.10 42.98
C GLY A 115 -13.44 16.24 41.98
N PRO A 116 -12.51 17.16 42.30
CA PRO A 116 -12.23 18.33 41.46
C PRO A 116 -11.73 17.99 40.05
N GLU A 117 -11.13 16.80 39.87
CA GLU A 117 -10.65 16.32 38.56
C GLU A 117 -11.72 15.56 37.75
N ALA A 118 -12.87 15.26 38.35
CA ALA A 118 -13.88 14.39 37.73
C ALA A 118 -14.45 15.00 36.45
N GLU A 119 -14.63 16.32 36.43
CA GLU A 119 -15.15 17.06 35.28
C GLU A 119 -14.16 17.03 34.10
N ILE A 120 -12.86 17.20 34.38
CA ILE A 120 -11.80 17.14 33.36
C ILE A 120 -11.73 15.72 32.77
N ARG A 121 -11.72 14.69 33.61
CA ARG A 121 -11.69 13.28 33.14
C ARG A 121 -12.92 12.93 32.32
N ARG A 122 -14.10 13.42 32.71
CA ARG A 122 -15.34 13.25 31.95
C ARG A 122 -15.28 13.94 30.59
N ALA A 123 -14.80 15.18 30.54
CA ALA A 123 -14.64 15.92 29.28
C ALA A 123 -13.66 15.22 28.32
N VAL A 124 -12.55 14.69 28.83
CA VAL A 124 -11.58 13.90 28.04
C VAL A 124 -12.21 12.61 27.53
N TYR A 125 -12.97 11.90 28.37
CA TYR A 125 -13.70 10.70 27.98
C TYR A 125 -14.73 10.98 26.88
N ASP A 126 -15.54 12.02 27.05
CA ASP A 126 -16.59 12.39 26.09
C ASP A 126 -16.00 12.88 24.75
N ALA A 127 -14.84 13.53 24.78
CA ALA A 127 -14.12 13.93 23.57
C ALA A 127 -13.56 12.70 22.83
N PHE A 128 -12.89 11.79 23.55
CA PHE A 128 -12.41 10.54 22.98
C PHE A 128 -13.55 9.72 22.38
N ARG A 129 -14.66 9.54 23.10
CA ARG A 129 -15.82 8.78 22.63
C ARG A 129 -16.39 9.32 21.32
N ARG A 130 -16.57 10.64 21.23
CA ARG A 130 -17.05 11.30 20.00
C ARG A 130 -16.11 11.08 18.82
N GLU A 131 -14.81 11.12 19.07
CA GLU A 131 -13.82 10.89 18.02
C GLU A 131 -13.84 9.43 17.52
N ILE A 132 -14.02 8.46 18.43
CA ILE A 132 -14.20 7.05 18.06
C ILE A 132 -15.47 6.86 17.23
N GLU A 133 -16.59 7.48 17.64
CA GLU A 133 -17.85 7.44 16.89
C GLU A 133 -17.70 8.03 15.48
N ARG A 134 -16.94 9.13 15.33
CA ARG A 134 -16.63 9.75 14.02
C ARG A 134 -15.82 8.82 13.11
N ILE A 135 -14.78 8.19 13.66
CA ILE A 135 -13.92 7.25 12.92
C ILE A 135 -14.73 6.01 12.50
N GLU A 136 -15.55 5.46 13.41
CA GLU A 136 -16.42 4.30 13.14
C GLU A 136 -17.52 4.63 12.10
N ALA A 137 -17.97 5.88 12.03
CA ALA A 137 -18.89 6.37 11.00
C ALA A 137 -18.22 6.60 9.62
N GLY A 138 -16.88 6.53 9.55
CA GLY A 138 -16.12 6.78 8.33
C GLY A 138 -15.98 8.27 7.96
N GLU A 139 -16.22 9.18 8.90
CA GLU A 139 -16.15 10.63 8.71
C GLU A 139 -14.72 11.17 8.93
N GLY A 140 -13.74 10.54 8.26
CA GLY A 140 -12.30 10.70 8.49
C GLY A 140 -11.62 11.74 7.61
#